data_AF-A0A1D1XQL8-F1
#
_entry.id   AF-A0A1D1XQL8-F1
#
_cell.length_a   1.000
_cell.length_b   1.000
_cell.length_c   1.000
_cell.angle_alpha   90.00
_cell.angle_beta   90.00
_cell.angle_gamma   90.00
#
_symmetry.space_group_name_H-M   'P 1'
#
loop_
_entity.id
_entity.type
_entity.pdbx_description
1 polymer ?
#
loop_
_entity_poly.entity_id
_entity_poly.type
_entity_poly.pdbx_seq_one_letter_code
_entity_poly.pdbx_strand_id
1 'polypeptide(L)'
;MSITNRANWSCERCTFVNEGIDLSCEMCQLTRTDAKDLPVQWEWRANPDQWIPYDLASSSELEDCYQRRKTSITPKQGYFASISDRYEVRFNYTTGRFQQHNLSSGGTRRVRRIGNDDNSILQPVAIDQVTSEDNCIICLDSFQDSGSVSPDQQVVKLPPCRGHYFHRSCVAAAIKLKDECPMCKKKLDY
;
A
#
# COMPACT_ATOMS: atom_id res chain seq x y z
N MET A 1 -2.65 -9.85 19.77
CA MET A 1 -4.12 -9.84 19.61
C MET A 1 -4.41 -10.29 18.19
N SER A 2 -5.27 -11.28 17.98
CA SER A 2 -5.59 -11.76 16.63
C SER A 2 -6.19 -10.62 15.82
N ILE A 3 -5.61 -10.30 14.65
CA ILE A 3 -6.06 -9.22 13.75
C ILE A 3 -7.53 -9.45 13.29
N THR A 4 -8.05 -10.66 13.49
CA THR A 4 -9.37 -11.11 13.07
C THR A 4 -10.52 -10.83 14.03
N ASN A 5 -10.30 -10.28 15.23
CA ASN A 5 -11.37 -10.12 16.23
C ASN A 5 -11.65 -8.65 16.58
N ARG A 6 -12.01 -7.85 15.57
CA ARG A 6 -12.51 -6.48 15.76
C ARG A 6 -14.03 -6.53 15.94
N ALA A 7 -14.58 -5.56 16.66
CA ALA A 7 -16.03 -5.42 16.77
C ALA A 7 -16.64 -4.96 15.43
N ASN A 8 -17.88 -5.42 15.17
CA ASN A 8 -18.73 -4.92 14.10
C ASN A 8 -18.90 -3.40 14.21
N TRP A 9 -19.15 -2.74 13.08
CA TRP A 9 -19.17 -1.28 13.02
C TRP A 9 -20.28 -0.77 12.10
N SER A 10 -20.95 0.30 12.53
CA SER A 10 -21.95 0.99 11.72
C SER A 10 -21.28 1.99 10.78
N CYS A 11 -21.60 1.91 9.49
CA CYS A 11 -21.10 2.85 8.50
C CYS A 11 -21.60 4.27 8.77
N GLU A 12 -20.69 5.22 8.90
CA GLU A 12 -21.03 6.64 9.16
C GLU A 12 -21.77 7.32 7.98
N ARG A 13 -21.76 6.73 6.78
CA ARG A 13 -22.47 7.26 5.61
C ARG A 13 -23.86 6.67 5.41
N CYS A 14 -24.01 5.36 5.55
CA CYS A 14 -25.25 4.66 5.21
C CYS A 14 -25.83 3.79 6.34
N THR A 15 -25.27 3.90 7.54
CA THR A 15 -25.69 3.25 8.80
C THR A 15 -25.70 1.71 8.82
N PHE A 16 -25.38 1.06 7.69
CA PHE A 16 -25.23 -0.40 7.60
C PHE A 16 -24.18 -0.93 8.60
N VAL A 17 -24.50 -2.05 9.25
CA VAL A 17 -23.61 -2.70 10.22
C VAL A 17 -22.76 -3.72 9.49
N ASN A 18 -21.46 -3.46 9.40
CA ASN A 18 -20.48 -4.33 8.76
C ASN A 18 -19.79 -5.23 9.80
N GLU A 19 -19.17 -6.30 9.32
CA GLU A 19 -18.38 -7.17 10.18
C GLU A 19 -17.09 -6.47 10.64
N GLY A 20 -16.55 -6.94 11.77
CA GLY A 20 -15.31 -6.38 12.29
C GLY A 20 -14.11 -6.52 11.35
N ILE A 21 -14.11 -7.56 10.50
CA ILE A 21 -13.04 -7.80 9.52
C ILE A 21 -13.08 -6.84 8.33
N ASP A 22 -14.23 -6.21 8.07
CA ASP A 22 -14.41 -5.33 6.93
C ASP A 22 -13.72 -3.97 7.16
N LEU A 23 -12.94 -3.56 6.16
CA LEU A 23 -12.31 -2.24 6.10
C LEU A 23 -13.08 -1.26 5.21
N SER A 24 -14.11 -1.73 4.51
CA SER A 24 -15.02 -0.92 3.72
C SER A 24 -16.45 -1.37 3.95
N CYS A 25 -17.39 -0.44 3.89
CA CYS A 25 -18.80 -0.76 4.01
C CYS A 25 -19.25 -1.61 2.82
N GLU A 26 -19.84 -2.78 3.05
CA GLU A 26 -20.31 -3.67 1.96
C GLU A 26 -21.38 -2.99 1.09
N MET A 27 -22.20 -2.12 1.70
CA MET A 27 -23.32 -1.47 1.01
C MET A 27 -22.91 -0.25 0.18
N CYS A 28 -21.96 0.56 0.66
CA CYS A 28 -21.64 1.86 0.03
C CYS A 28 -20.15 2.07 -0.23
N GLN A 29 -19.32 1.09 0.09
CA GLN A 29 -17.87 1.08 -0.13
C GLN A 29 -17.11 2.23 0.54
N LEU A 30 -17.72 2.89 1.54
CA LEU A 30 -17.01 3.83 2.40
C LEU A 30 -15.96 3.07 3.20
N THR A 31 -14.70 3.49 3.08
CA THR A 31 -13.59 3.00 3.91
C THR A 31 -13.82 3.33 5.38
N ARG A 32 -13.62 2.34 6.25
CA ARG A 32 -13.68 2.48 7.71
C ARG A 32 -12.65 3.51 8.18
N THR A 33 -13.05 4.43 9.05
CA THR A 33 -12.25 5.60 9.46
C THR A 33 -10.89 5.24 10.06
N ASP A 34 -10.81 4.11 10.76
CA ASP A 34 -9.59 3.63 11.41
C ASP A 34 -8.69 2.76 10.51
N ALA A 35 -9.11 2.46 9.27
CA ALA A 35 -8.31 1.65 8.35
C ALA A 35 -6.97 2.35 8.01
N LYS A 36 -6.98 3.69 7.92
CA LYS A 36 -5.78 4.52 7.71
C LYS A 36 -4.71 4.36 8.80
N ASP A 37 -5.10 3.93 9.99
CA ASP A 37 -4.20 3.76 11.13
C ASP A 37 -3.51 2.39 11.11
N LEU A 38 -3.93 1.50 10.21
CA LEU A 38 -3.25 0.22 10.02
C LEU A 38 -1.81 0.43 9.53
N PRO A 39 -0.86 -0.41 9.98
CA PRO A 39 0.54 -0.31 9.55
C PRO A 39 0.69 -0.60 8.06
N VAL A 40 -0.18 -1.46 7.52
CA VAL A 40 -0.26 -1.83 6.11
C VAL A 40 -1.72 -2.01 5.71
N GLN A 41 -2.08 -1.52 4.53
CA GLN A 41 -3.37 -1.71 3.90
C GLN A 41 -3.18 -2.16 2.45
N TRP A 42 -3.93 -3.19 2.05
CA TRP A 42 -3.98 -3.65 0.67
C TRP A 42 -5.28 -3.22 0.04
N GLU A 43 -5.22 -2.66 -1.17
CA GLU A 43 -6.39 -2.13 -1.86
C GLU A 43 -6.42 -2.59 -3.31
N TRP A 44 -7.63 -2.71 -3.85
CA TRP A 44 -7.87 -2.98 -5.26
C TRP A 44 -8.62 -1.83 -5.93
N ARG A 45 -8.34 -1.63 -7.21
CA ARG A 45 -8.93 -0.54 -7.98
C ARG A 45 -10.30 -0.95 -8.53
N ALA A 46 -11.35 -0.41 -7.93
CA ALA A 46 -12.73 -0.71 -8.33
C ALA A 46 -13.14 0.02 -9.61
N ASN A 47 -12.69 1.27 -9.74
CA ASN A 47 -12.85 2.14 -10.90
C ASN A 47 -11.67 3.14 -10.94
N PRO A 48 -11.54 4.00 -11.97
CA PRO A 48 -10.41 4.93 -12.07
C PRO A 48 -10.20 5.82 -10.84
N ASP A 49 -11.25 6.14 -10.10
CA ASP A 49 -11.20 7.12 -9.00
C ASP A 49 -11.31 6.49 -7.61
N GLN A 50 -11.52 5.17 -7.51
CA GLN A 50 -11.79 4.49 -6.25
C GLN A 50 -10.91 3.26 -6.05
N TRP A 51 -10.17 3.30 -4.95
CA TRP A 51 -9.51 2.15 -4.35
C TRP A 51 -10.32 1.66 -3.16
N ILE A 52 -10.47 0.34 -3.05
CA ILE A 52 -11.23 -0.30 -1.98
C ILE A 52 -10.27 -1.22 -1.23
N PRO A 53 -10.11 -1.08 0.10
CA PRO A 53 -9.34 -2.01 0.88
C PRO A 53 -9.93 -3.43 0.82
N TYR A 54 -9.04 -4.41 0.81
CA TYR A 54 -9.42 -5.77 1.15
C TYR A 54 -9.82 -5.84 2.63
N ASP A 55 -10.63 -6.83 3.00
CA ASP A 55 -10.88 -7.14 4.41
C ASP A 55 -9.57 -7.52 5.13
N LEU A 56 -9.58 -7.54 6.46
CA LEU A 56 -8.40 -7.78 7.27
C LEU A 56 -7.76 -9.16 7.04
N ALA A 57 -8.57 -10.20 6.83
CA ALA A 57 -8.05 -11.55 6.67
C ALA A 57 -7.39 -11.72 5.29
N SER A 58 -8.04 -11.23 4.24
CA SER A 58 -7.47 -11.13 2.90
C SER A 58 -6.18 -10.29 2.89
N SER A 59 -6.21 -9.10 3.51
CA SER A 59 -5.05 -8.20 3.60
C SER A 59 -3.85 -8.86 4.29
N SER A 60 -4.09 -9.58 5.38
CA SER A 60 -3.04 -10.32 6.09
C SER A 60 -2.42 -11.41 5.21
N GLU A 61 -3.24 -12.14 4.46
CA GLU A 61 -2.77 -13.21 3.58
C GLU A 61 -1.92 -12.67 2.41
N LEU A 62 -2.35 -11.54 1.82
CA LEU A 62 -1.60 -10.82 0.80
C LEU A 62 -0.26 -10.31 1.35
N GLU A 63 -0.28 -9.70 2.54
CA GLU A 63 0.93 -9.16 3.18
C GLU A 63 1.94 -10.27 3.48
N ASP A 64 1.50 -11.41 4.04
CA ASP A 64 2.38 -12.55 4.31
C ASP A 64 3.07 -13.06 3.04
N CYS A 65 2.35 -13.13 1.92
CA CYS A 65 2.92 -13.56 0.65
C CYS A 65 3.86 -12.51 0.05
N TYR A 66 3.51 -11.23 0.17
CA TYR A 66 4.35 -10.12 -0.25
C TYR A 66 5.68 -10.08 0.50
N GLN A 67 5.65 -10.20 1.83
CA GLN A 67 6.84 -10.21 2.70
C GLN A 67 7.75 -11.40 2.39
N ARG A 68 7.16 -12.55 2.00
CA ARG A 68 7.90 -13.74 1.53
C ARG A 68 8.38 -13.65 0.08
N ARG A 69 8.22 -12.50 -0.58
CA ARG A 69 8.62 -12.26 -1.98
C ARG A 69 8.03 -13.26 -2.98
N LYS A 70 6.81 -13.77 -2.72
CA LYS A 70 6.11 -14.62 -3.69
C LYS A 70 5.69 -13.82 -4.92
N THR A 71 5.69 -14.44 -6.09
CA THR A 71 5.28 -13.75 -7.34
C THR A 71 3.77 -13.74 -7.54
N SER A 72 3.03 -14.65 -6.92
CA SER A 72 1.56 -14.63 -6.91
C SER A 72 0.97 -15.36 -5.71
N ILE A 73 -0.33 -15.17 -5.50
CA ILE A 73 -1.16 -15.86 -4.51
C ILE A 73 -2.59 -16.02 -5.03
N THR A 74 -3.21 -17.16 -4.76
CA THR A 74 -4.67 -17.35 -4.83
C THR A 74 -5.22 -17.24 -3.41
N PRO A 75 -5.73 -16.07 -2.99
CA PRO A 75 -6.14 -15.85 -1.61
C PRO A 75 -7.33 -16.74 -1.23
N LYS A 76 -7.36 -17.19 0.02
CA LYS A 76 -8.34 -18.14 0.55
C LYS A 76 -8.95 -17.69 1.87
N GLN A 77 -8.56 -16.53 2.39
CA GLN A 77 -9.12 -15.97 3.61
C GLN A 77 -10.10 -14.83 3.34
N GLY A 78 -10.87 -14.44 4.36
CA GLY A 78 -11.80 -13.31 4.27
C GLY A 78 -12.86 -13.49 3.19
N TYR A 79 -13.08 -12.44 2.41
CA TYR A 79 -13.97 -12.46 1.24
C TYR A 79 -13.70 -13.65 0.30
N PHE A 80 -12.44 -14.07 0.15
CA PHE A 80 -12.06 -15.13 -0.77
C PHE A 80 -12.33 -16.54 -0.27
N ALA A 81 -12.64 -16.74 1.02
CA ALA A 81 -12.85 -18.07 1.57
C ALA A 81 -13.96 -18.87 0.87
N SER A 82 -15.01 -18.18 0.42
CA SER A 82 -16.14 -18.78 -0.31
C SER A 82 -15.94 -18.88 -1.83
N ILE A 83 -14.88 -18.28 -2.37
CA ILE A 83 -14.61 -18.17 -3.82
C ILE A 83 -13.12 -18.36 -4.14
N SER A 84 -12.48 -19.27 -3.42
CA SER A 84 -11.01 -19.40 -3.33
C SER A 84 -10.30 -19.75 -4.64
N ASP A 85 -11.01 -20.14 -5.69
CA ASP A 85 -10.43 -20.44 -7.02
C ASP A 85 -10.72 -19.35 -8.06
N ARG A 86 -11.35 -18.23 -7.66
CA ARG A 86 -11.80 -17.18 -8.60
C ARG A 86 -10.74 -16.12 -8.88
N TYR A 87 -9.84 -15.86 -7.96
CA TYR A 87 -8.91 -14.73 -8.06
C TYR A 87 -7.47 -15.13 -7.79
N GLU A 88 -6.56 -14.56 -8.55
CA GLU A 88 -5.11 -14.61 -8.30
C GLU A 88 -4.58 -13.17 -8.19
N VAL A 89 -3.79 -12.87 -7.16
CA VAL A 89 -3.04 -11.63 -7.05
C VAL A 89 -1.60 -11.89 -7.47
N ARG A 90 -1.07 -11.08 -8.38
CA ARG A 90 0.29 -11.16 -8.92
C ARG A 90 1.09 -9.94 -8.50
N PHE A 91 2.32 -10.20 -8.05
CA PHE A 91 3.25 -9.19 -7.54
C PHE A 91 4.41 -9.00 -8.53
N ASN A 92 4.45 -7.84 -9.21
CA ASN A 92 5.60 -7.45 -10.02
C ASN A 92 6.51 -6.50 -9.23
N TYR A 93 7.47 -7.07 -8.49
CA TYR A 93 8.41 -6.30 -7.67
C TYR A 93 9.35 -5.40 -8.48
N THR A 94 9.61 -5.73 -9.75
CA THR A 94 10.47 -4.91 -10.62
C THR A 94 9.82 -3.57 -10.94
N THR A 95 8.51 -3.57 -11.14
CA THR A 95 7.76 -2.35 -11.52
C THR A 95 6.99 -1.73 -10.36
N GLY A 96 6.83 -2.45 -9.25
CA GLY A 96 5.94 -2.07 -8.14
C GLY A 96 4.44 -2.27 -8.43
N ARG A 97 4.09 -2.69 -9.65
CA ARG A 97 2.70 -2.80 -10.11
C ARG A 97 2.10 -4.15 -9.77
N PHE A 98 1.10 -4.18 -8.92
CA PHE A 98 0.41 -5.41 -8.54
C PHE A 98 -0.97 -5.50 -9.19
N GLN A 99 -1.41 -6.72 -9.48
CA GLN A 99 -2.66 -6.95 -10.20
C GLN A 99 -3.43 -8.14 -9.63
N GLN A 100 -4.74 -7.99 -9.51
CA GLN A 100 -5.68 -9.07 -9.28
C GLN A 100 -6.25 -9.52 -10.63
N HIS A 101 -6.23 -10.82 -10.88
CA HIS A 101 -6.81 -11.47 -12.04
C HIS A 101 -8.03 -12.27 -11.61
N ASN A 102 -9.17 -12.02 -12.27
CA ASN A 102 -10.34 -12.88 -12.18
C ASN A 102 -10.13 -14.05 -13.13
N LEU A 103 -9.94 -15.25 -12.58
CA LEU A 103 -9.68 -16.48 -13.34
C LEU A 103 -10.92 -17.01 -14.07
N SER A 104 -12.12 -16.59 -13.65
CA SER A 104 -13.38 -16.99 -14.28
C SER A 104 -13.76 -16.10 -15.47
N SER A 105 -13.54 -14.78 -15.39
CA SER A 105 -13.93 -13.82 -16.44
C SER A 105 -12.76 -13.26 -17.24
N GLY A 106 -11.52 -13.50 -16.82
CA GLY A 106 -10.31 -12.89 -17.41
C GLY A 106 -10.11 -11.41 -17.05
N GLY A 107 -11.04 -10.80 -16.32
CA GLY A 107 -10.94 -9.39 -15.91
C GLY A 107 -9.76 -9.14 -14.97
N THR A 108 -9.14 -7.98 -15.10
CA THR A 108 -7.97 -7.61 -14.27
C THR A 108 -8.18 -6.28 -13.56
N ARG A 109 -7.72 -6.18 -12.32
CA ARG A 109 -7.74 -4.96 -11.52
C ARG A 109 -6.36 -4.68 -10.97
N ARG A 110 -6.03 -3.40 -10.80
CA ARG A 110 -4.80 -3.01 -10.10
C ARG A 110 -4.96 -3.25 -8.61
N VAL A 111 -3.85 -3.58 -7.97
CA VAL A 111 -3.73 -3.78 -6.53
C VAL A 111 -2.58 -2.90 -6.06
N ARG A 112 -2.72 -2.31 -4.87
CA ARG A 112 -1.65 -1.58 -4.21
C ARG A 112 -1.53 -1.95 -2.75
N ARG A 113 -0.31 -1.81 -2.25
CA ARG A 113 0.02 -1.90 -0.82
C ARG A 113 0.38 -0.50 -0.36
N ILE A 114 -0.28 -0.02 0.69
CA ILE A 114 0.02 1.23 1.37
C ILE A 114 0.58 0.84 2.74
N GLY A 115 1.87 1.05 2.96
CA GLY A 115 2.53 0.72 4.22
C GLY A 115 3.19 1.94 4.85
N ASN A 116 3.38 1.93 6.17
CA ASN A 116 4.21 2.96 6.84
C ASN A 116 5.68 2.92 6.38
N ASP A 117 6.13 1.78 5.88
CA ASP A 117 7.45 1.57 5.26
C ASP A 117 7.47 1.89 3.76
N ASP A 118 6.28 2.09 3.18
CA ASP A 118 5.89 2.08 1.77
C ASP A 118 6.81 1.32 0.80
N ASN A 119 7.19 0.10 1.18
CA ASN A 119 8.08 -0.81 0.44
C ASN A 119 7.58 -1.17 -0.98
N SER A 120 6.33 -0.86 -1.31
CA SER A 120 5.70 -1.16 -2.59
C SER A 120 6.06 -0.15 -3.68
N ILE A 121 6.30 1.12 -3.32
CA ILE A 121 6.54 2.20 -4.29
C ILE A 121 7.89 2.88 -4.09
N LEU A 122 8.42 2.91 -2.87
CA LEU A 122 9.69 3.58 -2.58
C LEU A 122 10.86 2.80 -3.17
N GLN A 123 11.57 3.44 -4.10
CA GLN A 123 12.76 2.88 -4.72
C GLN A 123 14.00 3.36 -3.98
N PRO A 124 14.82 2.46 -3.41
CA PRO A 124 16.11 2.82 -2.84
C PRO A 124 16.99 3.54 -3.85
N VAL A 125 17.73 4.54 -3.38
CA VAL A 125 18.71 5.30 -4.16
C VAL A 125 20.06 5.10 -3.51
N ALA A 126 21.05 4.72 -4.30
CA ALA A 126 22.43 4.65 -3.84
C ALA A 126 22.95 6.07 -3.58
N ILE A 127 23.72 6.26 -2.51
CA ILE A 127 24.15 7.61 -2.06
C ILE A 127 24.98 8.34 -3.11
N ASP A 128 25.68 7.61 -3.98
CA ASP A 128 26.46 8.15 -5.10
C ASP A 128 25.62 8.80 -6.21
N GLN A 129 24.31 8.54 -6.24
CA GLN A 129 23.35 9.19 -7.16
C GLN A 129 22.82 10.51 -6.61
N VAL A 130 23.23 10.88 -5.39
CA VAL A 130 22.77 12.05 -4.66
C VAL A 130 23.96 12.97 -4.45
N THR A 131 23.76 14.27 -4.64
CA THR A 131 24.82 15.27 -4.45
C THR A 131 24.84 15.76 -3.01
N SER A 132 25.95 16.37 -2.58
CA SER A 132 26.02 17.03 -1.26
C SER A 132 25.07 18.24 -1.12
N GLU A 133 24.50 18.71 -2.23
CA GLU A 133 23.52 19.80 -2.24
C GLU A 133 22.08 19.29 -2.03
N ASP A 134 21.85 18.00 -2.23
CA ASP A 134 20.54 17.38 -2.05
C ASP A 134 20.25 17.16 -0.55
N ASN A 135 19.11 17.65 -0.10
CA ASN A 135 18.60 17.45 1.27
C ASN A 135 17.19 16.89 1.21
N CYS A 136 16.79 16.16 2.26
CA CYS A 136 15.41 15.70 2.39
C CYS A 136 14.49 16.91 2.62
N ILE A 137 13.63 17.26 1.66
CA ILE A 137 12.77 18.46 1.77
C ILE A 137 11.70 18.40 2.87
N ILE A 138 11.53 17.25 3.54
CA ILE A 138 10.53 17.06 4.59
C ILE A 138 11.12 17.38 5.97
N CYS A 139 12.33 16.87 6.28
CA CYS A 139 13.01 17.15 7.55
C CYS A 139 14.13 18.20 7.44
N LEU A 140 14.53 18.54 6.21
CA LEU A 140 15.61 19.47 5.85
C LEU A 140 17.03 18.99 6.18
N ASP A 141 17.18 17.73 6.59
CA ASP A 141 18.48 17.12 6.86
C ASP A 141 19.15 16.59 5.58
N SER A 142 20.47 16.57 5.58
CA SER A 142 21.30 15.98 4.53
C SER A 142 21.25 14.46 4.54
N PHE A 143 21.43 13.87 3.37
CA PHE A 143 21.52 12.42 3.24
C PHE A 143 22.87 11.91 3.74
N GLN A 144 22.86 11.00 4.71
CA GLN A 144 24.07 10.40 5.26
C GLN A 144 24.48 9.13 4.48
N ASP A 145 25.76 8.76 4.60
CA ASP A 145 26.33 7.59 3.96
C ASP A 145 25.62 6.29 4.39
N SER A 146 25.23 5.49 3.39
CA SER A 146 24.40 4.28 3.54
C SER A 146 24.92 3.21 4.54
N GLY A 147 26.19 3.29 4.95
CA GLY A 147 26.84 2.35 5.87
C GLY A 147 26.56 2.60 7.37
N SER A 148 25.99 3.75 7.76
CA SER A 148 25.74 4.12 9.16
C SER A 148 24.29 4.51 9.47
N VAL A 149 23.40 4.48 8.48
CA VAL A 149 22.00 4.91 8.62
C VAL A 149 21.05 3.75 8.89
N SER A 150 20.06 4.00 9.74
CA SER A 150 18.95 3.07 9.95
C SER A 150 18.13 2.91 8.65
N PRO A 151 17.39 1.79 8.47
CA PRO A 151 16.52 1.60 7.30
C PRO A 151 15.51 2.74 7.07
N ASP A 152 15.11 3.43 8.14
CA ASP A 152 14.18 4.56 8.11
C ASP A 152 14.77 5.83 7.48
N GLN A 153 16.10 5.95 7.50
CA GLN A 153 16.87 7.06 6.93
C GLN A 153 17.49 6.70 5.57
N GLN A 154 17.19 5.52 5.02
CA GLN A 154 17.60 5.17 3.67
C GLN A 154 17.05 6.20 2.66
N VAL A 155 17.90 6.64 1.73
CA VAL A 155 17.49 7.53 0.66
C VAL A 155 16.63 6.77 -0.35
N VAL A 156 15.47 7.33 -0.67
CA VAL A 156 14.53 6.77 -1.62
C VAL A 156 14.04 7.82 -2.61
N LYS A 157 13.55 7.35 -3.75
CA LYS A 157 12.83 8.15 -4.74
C LYS A 157 11.46 7.55 -5.03
N LEU A 158 10.58 8.40 -5.55
CA LEU A 158 9.28 8.00 -6.07
C LEU A 158 9.38 7.72 -7.58
N PRO A 159 8.87 6.59 -8.11
CA PRO A 159 8.98 6.20 -9.52
C PRO A 159 8.54 7.27 -10.55
N PRO A 160 7.45 8.06 -10.35
CA PRO A 160 7.03 9.05 -11.34
C PRO A 160 7.91 10.33 -11.35
N CYS A 161 8.88 10.43 -10.43
CA CYS A 161 9.69 11.62 -10.23
C CYS A 161 11.10 11.45 -10.82
N ARG A 162 11.66 12.54 -11.32
CA ARG A 162 13.07 12.62 -11.72
C ARG A 162 13.77 13.56 -10.73
N GLY A 163 14.78 13.06 -10.02
CA GLY A 163 15.58 13.87 -9.10
C GLY A 163 14.87 14.36 -7.83
N HIS A 164 13.86 13.63 -7.33
CA HIS A 164 13.28 13.92 -6.00
C HIS A 164 13.67 12.81 -5.03
N TYR A 165 14.41 13.19 -3.99
CA TYR A 165 14.97 12.29 -2.99
C TYR A 165 14.43 12.60 -1.60
N PHE A 166 14.23 11.57 -0.80
CA PHE A 166 13.70 11.69 0.56
C PHE A 166 14.29 10.61 1.46
N HIS A 167 14.29 10.85 2.77
CA HIS A 167 14.40 9.77 3.74
C HIS A 167 13.13 8.90 3.67
N ARG A 168 13.31 7.59 3.70
CA ARG A 168 12.24 6.58 3.59
C ARG A 168 11.04 6.89 4.49
N SER A 169 11.29 7.05 5.79
CA SER A 169 10.26 7.32 6.80
C SER A 169 9.53 8.65 6.58
N CYS A 170 10.27 9.70 6.19
CA CYS A 170 9.70 11.02 5.94
C CYS A 170 8.68 10.99 4.79
N VAL A 171 9.03 10.37 3.66
CA VAL A 171 8.14 10.34 2.50
C VAL A 171 7.00 9.35 2.65
N ALA A 172 7.22 8.19 3.29
CA ALA A 172 6.18 7.19 3.51
C ALA A 172 4.97 7.76 4.27
N ALA A 173 5.23 8.53 5.34
CA ALA A 173 4.16 9.21 6.08
C ALA A 173 3.42 10.25 5.23
N ALA A 174 4.15 11.02 4.42
CA ALA A 174 3.58 12.07 3.59
C ALA A 174 2.69 11.52 2.47
N ILE A 175 3.13 10.44 1.82
CA ILE A 175 2.40 9.87 0.68
C ILE A 175 1.20 9.04 1.12
N LYS A 176 1.24 8.42 2.31
CA LYS A 176 0.06 7.77 2.92
C LYS A 176 -1.14 8.72 3.07
N LEU A 177 -0.90 10.04 3.21
CA LEU A 177 -1.96 11.03 3.40
C LEU A 177 -2.58 11.54 2.10
N LYS A 178 -1.80 11.70 1.03
CA LYS A 178 -2.26 12.39 -0.19
C LYS A 178 -1.96 11.67 -1.51
N ASP A 179 -1.31 10.50 -1.47
CA ASP A 179 -0.91 9.73 -2.66
C ASP A 179 -0.19 10.60 -3.72
N GLU A 180 0.60 11.58 -3.28
CA GLU A 180 1.23 12.58 -4.13
C GLU A 180 2.67 12.87 -3.69
N CYS A 181 3.56 13.12 -4.64
CA CYS A 181 4.92 13.55 -4.33
C CYS A 181 4.91 14.89 -3.56
N PRO A 182 5.55 14.98 -2.39
CA PRO A 182 5.59 16.23 -1.62
C PRO A 182 6.24 17.41 -2.36
N MET A 183 7.17 17.15 -3.28
CA MET A 183 7.86 18.18 -4.08
C MET A 183 7.05 18.65 -5.29
N CYS A 184 6.64 17.74 -6.17
CA CYS A 184 6.03 18.12 -7.46
C CYS A 184 4.52 17.86 -7.57
N LYS A 185 3.90 17.33 -6.51
CA LYS A 185 2.45 17.04 -6.44
C LYS A 185 1.94 16.05 -7.50
N LYS A 186 2.83 15.36 -8.23
CA LYS A 186 2.45 14.27 -9.11
C LYS A 186 1.84 13.15 -8.28
N LYS A 187 0.67 12.67 -8.70
CA LYS A 187 0.04 11.50 -8.12
C LYS A 187 0.92 10.27 -8.28
N LEU A 188 0.92 9.46 -7.24
CA LEU A 188 1.59 8.18 -7.20
C LEU A 188 0.75 7.16 -7.94
N ASP A 189 1.43 6.39 -8.77
CA ASP A 189 0.81 5.31 -9.52
C ASP A 189 1.42 3.99 -9.06
N TYR A 190 0.74 3.35 -8.09
CA TYR A 190 1.08 2.04 -7.53
C TYR A 190 0.75 0.91 -8.52
#